data_AF-A0A9N8YQN0-F1
#
_entry.id   AF-A0A9N8YQN0-F1
#
_cell.length_a   1.000
_cell.length_b   1.000
_cell.length_c   1.000
_cell.angle_alpha   90.00
_cell.angle_beta   90.00
_cell.angle_gamma   90.00
#
_symmetry.space_group_name_H-M   'P 1'
#
loop_
_entity.id
_entity.type
_entity.pdbx_description
1 polymer ?
#
loop_
_entity_poly.entity_id
_entity_poly.type
_entity_poly.pdbx_seq_one_letter_code
_entity_poly.pdbx_strand_id
1 'polypeptide(L)'
;MLEVIEVTDVPPNTPDPKILDKWTQTDVKNHFRNQFVSKMRRYNITHYELESFLSQKLIGRDLLYVTFDVTYSFGMSYGSARRIFEEIERLKLR
;
A
#
# COMPACT_ATOMS: atom_id res chain seq x y z
N MET A 1 -2.95 -10.71 43.23
CA MET A 1 -3.69 -10.79 41.95
C MET A 1 -2.87 -10.03 40.94
N LEU A 2 -2.42 -10.69 39.87
CA LEU A 2 -1.71 -10.05 38.77
C LEU A 2 -2.74 -9.71 37.70
N GLU A 3 -2.89 -8.43 37.40
CA GLU A 3 -3.68 -7.95 36.26
C GLU A 3 -2.96 -8.40 34.99
N VAL A 4 -3.58 -9.33 34.26
CA VAL A 4 -3.17 -9.71 32.93
C VAL A 4 -3.60 -8.56 32.01
N ILE A 5 -2.63 -7.75 31.59
CA ILE A 5 -2.83 -6.80 30.51
C ILE A 5 -3.04 -7.64 29.25
N GLU A 6 -4.30 -7.75 28.81
CA GLU A 6 -4.62 -8.24 27.47
C GLU A 6 -4.04 -7.22 26.47
N VAL A 7 -2.87 -7.57 25.93
CA VAL A 7 -2.35 -6.93 24.73
C VAL A 7 -3.36 -7.25 23.64
N THR A 8 -4.27 -6.32 23.38
CA THR A 8 -5.09 -6.34 22.19
C THR A 8 -4.15 -6.19 21.01
N ASP A 9 -3.83 -7.32 20.38
CA ASP A 9 -3.30 -7.39 19.02
C ASP A 9 -4.33 -6.73 18.10
N VAL A 10 -4.34 -5.40 18.03
CA VAL A 10 -5.09 -4.65 17.04
C VAL A 10 -4.44 -5.00 15.70
N PRO A 11 -5.11 -5.76 14.82
CA PRO A 11 -4.57 -5.99 13.49
C PRO A 11 -4.40 -4.62 12.83
N PRO A 12 -3.36 -4.41 12.02
CA PRO A 12 -3.19 -3.14 11.31
C PRO A 12 -4.50 -2.83 10.62
N ASN A 13 -5.12 -1.69 10.96
CA ASN A 13 -6.31 -1.13 10.33
C ASN A 13 -6.07 -1.10 8.82
N THR A 14 -6.36 -2.21 8.16
CA THR A 14 -6.27 -2.36 6.72
C THR A 14 -7.71 -2.24 6.30
N PRO A 15 -8.15 -1.06 5.82
CA PRO A 15 -9.54 -0.84 5.54
C PRO A 15 -10.03 -1.88 4.53
N ASP A 16 -11.29 -2.29 4.66
CA ASP A 16 -11.87 -3.31 3.80
C ASP A 16 -11.69 -2.88 2.33
N PRO A 17 -11.06 -3.72 1.48
CA PRO A 17 -10.91 -3.45 0.05
C PRO A 17 -12.22 -3.14 -0.66
N LYS A 18 -13.36 -3.63 -0.14
CA LYS A 18 -14.72 -3.30 -0.62
C LYS A 18 -15.09 -1.82 -0.50
N ILE A 19 -14.21 -1.02 0.09
CA ILE A 19 -14.37 0.39 0.35
C ILE A 19 -13.16 1.17 -0.21
N LEU A 20 -12.45 0.63 -1.21
CA LEU A 20 -11.31 1.31 -1.84
C LEU A 20 -11.67 2.74 -2.26
N ASP A 21 -12.90 3.01 -2.69
CA ASP A 21 -13.37 4.35 -3.04
C ASP A 21 -13.41 5.35 -1.87
N LYS A 22 -13.51 4.89 -0.61
CA LYS A 22 -13.48 5.74 0.61
C LYS A 22 -12.12 5.76 1.29
N TRP A 23 -11.12 5.04 0.80
CA TRP A 23 -9.79 5.12 1.39
C TRP A 23 -9.23 6.53 1.22
N THR A 24 -8.84 7.11 2.34
CA THR A 24 -8.13 8.37 2.39
C THR A 24 -6.68 8.19 1.92
N GLN A 25 -5.98 9.30 1.72
CA GLN A 25 -4.55 9.26 1.42
C GLN A 25 -3.75 8.54 2.54
N THR A 26 -4.17 8.69 3.79
CA THR A 26 -3.54 8.05 4.94
C THR A 26 -3.73 6.53 4.90
N ASP A 27 -4.92 6.07 4.53
CA ASP A 27 -5.23 4.64 4.40
C ASP A 27 -4.38 3.99 3.31
N VAL A 28 -4.30 4.62 2.14
CA VAL A 28 -3.41 4.19 1.05
C VAL A 28 -1.97 4.12 1.55
N LYS A 29 -1.47 5.18 2.18
CA LYS A 29 -0.09 5.20 2.70
C LYS A 29 0.19 4.07 3.68
N ASN A 30 -0.70 3.88 4.65
CA ASN A 30 -0.54 2.87 5.68
C ASN A 30 -0.58 1.46 5.09
N HIS A 31 -1.51 1.19 4.16
CA HIS A 31 -1.61 -0.09 3.47
C HIS A 31 -0.31 -0.43 2.74
N PHE A 32 0.18 0.46 1.87
CA PHE A 32 1.37 0.19 1.06
C PHE A 32 2.64 0.13 1.92
N ARG A 33 2.74 0.92 3.00
CA ARG A 33 3.84 0.76 3.97
C ARG A 33 3.81 -0.59 4.65
N ASN A 34 2.67 -1.01 5.20
CA ASN A 34 2.53 -2.29 5.87
C ASN A 34 2.80 -3.47 4.92
N GLN A 35 2.37 -3.34 3.67
CA GLN A 35 2.54 -4.38 2.66
C GLN A 35 3.99 -4.51 2.18
N PHE A 36 4.72 -3.41 2.01
CA PHE A 36 6.03 -3.43 1.37
C PHE A 36 7.22 -3.19 2.29
N VAL A 37 7.11 -2.40 3.37
CA VAL A 37 8.26 -2.06 4.24
C VAL A 37 8.89 -3.31 4.85
N SER A 38 8.08 -4.23 5.37
CA SER A 38 8.57 -5.50 5.94
C SER A 38 9.03 -6.51 4.87
N LYS A 39 8.72 -6.28 3.60
CA LYS A 39 8.94 -7.22 2.49
C LYS A 39 9.79 -6.62 1.35
N MET A 40 10.47 -5.49 1.56
CA MET A 40 11.23 -4.76 0.53
C MET A 40 12.25 -5.66 -0.18
N ARG A 41 13.00 -6.47 0.57
CA ARG A 41 13.99 -7.41 0.00
C ARG A 41 13.35 -8.48 -0.88
N ARG A 42 12.14 -8.94 -0.55
CA ARG A 42 11.40 -9.95 -1.31
C ARG A 42 10.84 -9.38 -2.61
N TYR A 43 10.38 -8.13 -2.57
CA TYR A 43 9.78 -7.47 -3.74
C TYR A 43 10.78 -6.68 -4.59
N ASN A 44 12.04 -6.59 -4.14
CA ASN A 44 13.08 -5.78 -4.78
C ASN A 44 12.64 -4.32 -4.99
N ILE A 45 11.87 -3.77 -4.04
CA ILE A 45 11.47 -2.37 -3.99
C ILE A 45 12.38 -1.65 -3.02
N THR A 46 13.04 -0.59 -3.47
CA THR A 46 13.87 0.25 -2.59
C THR A 46 13.01 1.18 -1.74
N HIS A 47 13.56 1.67 -0.63
CA HIS A 47 12.86 2.66 0.20
C HIS A 47 12.53 3.94 -0.57
N TYR A 48 13.47 4.44 -1.38
CA TYR A 48 13.28 5.63 -2.20
C TYR A 48 12.15 5.46 -3.21
N GLU A 49 12.09 4.30 -3.88
CA GLU A 49 10.99 4.01 -4.80
C GLU A 49 9.67 4.01 -4.05
N LEU A 50 9.53 3.24 -2.97
CA LEU A 50 8.27 3.19 -2.22
C LEU A 50 7.81 4.60 -1.79
N GLU A 51 8.71 5.41 -1.22
CA GLU A 51 8.37 6.77 -0.83
C GLU A 51 8.03 7.68 -2.04
N SER A 52 8.63 7.46 -3.22
CA SER A 52 8.28 8.16 -4.45
C SER A 52 6.82 7.92 -4.85
N PHE A 53 6.33 6.68 -4.72
CA PHE A 53 4.91 6.36 -4.92
C PHE A 53 4.02 6.99 -3.83
N LEU A 54 4.40 6.86 -2.55
CA LEU A 54 3.62 7.41 -1.44
C LEU A 54 3.53 8.96 -1.46
N SER A 55 4.50 9.62 -2.10
CA SER A 55 4.52 11.07 -2.29
C SER A 55 3.47 11.59 -3.28
N GLN A 56 2.91 10.72 -4.14
CA GLN A 56 1.90 11.08 -5.15
C GLN A 56 0.53 11.45 -4.55
N LYS A 57 0.36 11.28 -3.23
CA LYS A 57 -0.85 11.64 -2.49
C LYS A 57 -2.15 11.00 -2.99
N LEU A 58 -2.06 9.82 -3.58
CA LEU A 58 -3.20 9.07 -4.08
C LEU A 58 -4.21 8.75 -2.96
N ILE A 59 -5.49 8.95 -3.24
CA ILE A 59 -6.61 8.39 -2.48
C ILE A 59 -7.06 7.08 -3.14
N GLY A 60 -7.88 6.28 -2.46
CA GLY A 60 -8.24 4.98 -3.02
C GLY A 60 -9.10 5.07 -4.29
N ARG A 61 -9.87 6.15 -4.48
CA ARG A 61 -10.54 6.43 -5.76
C ARG A 61 -9.54 6.51 -6.91
N ASP A 62 -8.36 7.11 -6.71
CA ASP A 62 -7.34 7.21 -7.75
C ASP A 62 -6.82 5.82 -8.11
N LEU A 63 -6.62 4.96 -7.11
CA LEU A 63 -6.13 3.59 -7.30
C LEU A 63 -7.01 2.77 -8.23
N LEU A 64 -8.32 3.04 -8.30
CA LEU A 64 -9.24 2.38 -9.24
C LEU A 64 -8.85 2.63 -10.71
N TYR A 65 -8.28 3.79 -11.01
CA TYR A 65 -7.95 4.23 -12.37
C TYR A 65 -6.44 4.21 -12.68
N VAL A 66 -5.59 3.98 -11.67
CA VAL A 66 -4.15 3.85 -11.87
C VAL A 66 -3.87 2.66 -12.80
N THR A 67 -3.07 2.94 -13.83
CA THR A 67 -2.53 1.96 -14.77
C THR A 67 -1.07 1.65 -14.43
N PHE A 68 -0.52 0.62 -15.06
CA PHE A 68 0.90 0.31 -14.95
C PHE A 68 1.78 1.49 -15.40
N ASP A 69 1.46 2.13 -16.53
CA ASP A 69 2.24 3.25 -17.08
C ASP A 69 2.29 4.44 -16.11
N VAL A 70 1.15 4.76 -15.47
CA VAL A 70 1.09 5.78 -14.42
C VAL A 70 1.99 5.40 -13.25
N THR A 71 1.95 4.14 -12.82
CA THR A 71 2.80 3.65 -11.72
C THR A 71 4.28 3.74 -12.07
N TYR A 72 4.66 3.39 -13.31
CA TYR A 72 6.03 3.46 -13.80
C TYR A 72 6.53 4.90 -13.96
N SER A 73 5.62 5.85 -14.23
CA SER A 73 5.95 7.27 -14.33
C SER A 73 6.39 7.91 -12.99
N PHE A 74 6.20 7.24 -11.86
CA PHE A 74 6.57 7.73 -10.53
C PHE A 74 8.06 7.60 -10.17
N GLY A 75 8.94 7.45 -11.17
CA GLY A 75 10.39 7.39 -10.97
C GLY A 75 10.88 6.06 -10.38
N MET A 76 10.15 4.98 -10.63
CA MET A 76 10.49 3.63 -10.17
C MET A 76 11.17 2.81 -11.26
N SER A 77 11.94 1.80 -10.86
CA SER A 77 12.32 0.73 -11.79
C SER A 77 11.08 -0.03 -12.26
N TYR A 78 11.17 -0.67 -13.43
CA TYR A 78 10.09 -1.47 -14.00
C TYR A 78 9.61 -2.57 -13.04
N GLY A 79 10.55 -3.23 -12.36
CA GLY A 79 10.26 -4.28 -11.38
C GLY A 79 9.45 -3.75 -10.19
N SER A 80 9.89 -2.65 -9.60
CA SER A 80 9.20 -2.03 -8.46
C SER A 80 7.81 -1.52 -8.83
N ALA A 81 7.69 -0.83 -9.97
CA ALA A 81 6.40 -0.38 -10.49
C ALA A 81 5.44 -1.54 -10.70
N ARG A 82 5.93 -2.67 -11.23
CA ARG A 82 5.10 -3.86 -11.45
C ARG A 82 4.56 -4.44 -10.15
N ARG A 83 5.37 -4.51 -9.09
CA ARG A 83 4.93 -5.02 -7.78
C ARG A 83 3.89 -4.14 -7.12
N ILE A 84 4.05 -2.83 -7.19
CA ILE A 84 3.04 -1.89 -6.66
C ILE A 84 1.76 -2.01 -7.47
N PHE A 85 1.86 -2.04 -8.80
CA PHE A 85 0.70 -2.19 -9.66
C PHE A 85 -0.05 -3.51 -9.42
N GLU A 86 0.66 -4.63 -9.27
CA GLU A 86 0.07 -5.93 -8.92
C GLU A 86 -0.71 -5.87 -7.58
N GLU A 87 -0.21 -5.11 -6.60
CA GLU A 87 -0.93 -4.89 -5.33
C GLU A 87 -2.17 -4.02 -5.51
N ILE A 88 -2.10 -2.97 -6.34
CA ILE A 88 -3.25 -2.13 -6.70
C ILE A 88 -4.34 -2.99 -7.38
N GLU A 89 -3.97 -3.81 -8.36
CA GLU A 89 -4.90 -4.72 -9.04
C GLU A 89 -5.53 -5.71 -8.06
N ARG A 90 -4.75 -6.24 -7.10
CA ARG A 90 -5.28 -7.11 -6.05
C ARG A 90 -6.31 -6.40 -5.16
N LEU A 91 -6.14 -5.10 -4.89
CA LEU A 91 -7.10 -4.31 -4.12
C LEU A 91 -8.40 -4.08 -4.89
N LYS A 92 -8.33 -3.89 -6.22
CA LYS A 92 -9.53 -3.70 -7.08
C LYS A 92 -10.45 -4.92 -7.13
N LEU A 93 -9.90 -6.13 -6.99
CA LEU A 93 -10.63 -7.40 -7.14
C LEU A 93 -11.36 -7.87 -5.87
N ARG A 94 -11.19 -7.18 -4.73
CA ARG A 94 -11.73 -7.59 -3.42
C ARG A 94 -12.91 -6.71 -3.00
#